data_AF-A0A831TVN2-F1
#
_entry.id   AF-A0A831TVN2-F1
#
_cell.length_a   1.000
_cell.length_b   1.000
_cell.length_c   1.000
_cell.angle_alpha   90.00
_cell.angle_beta   90.00
_cell.angle_gamma   90.00
#
_symmetry.space_group_name_H-M   'P 1'
#
loop_
_entity.id
_entity.type
_entity.pdbx_description
1 polymer ?
#
loop_
_entity_poly.entity_id
_entity_poly.type
_entity_poly.pdbx_seq_one_letter_code
_entity_poly.pdbx_strand_id
1 'polypeptide(L)'
;MQQKMYTRRFFLPPICFYEVEDFLGKVVLPLHEVGSLTVLRMLLQRGHACLLVGVGGKTALVRCTPGEVSISSTSKQVLRSLYKLLLKRLSETCWRDRVPELLLVYVGDSAIPDAESKVAAILSRGLARSVVFSVLFVTLYWALVGAAKVDFTVGTLLSLATTFFTAITLPPYLILRAIPRWKVTRERGVRVYRVLIERLDGDVITAALLAKTALSKHPGRYLHPSDIKKVLEEWGVPVRGVTILELDFSGLLGGSEKVELYITSVPEISALSLSFIHGYPSIILNAELLADLEPHELSAVLAHELEHLKHGDALFLPLALLLGLMPLAFIGSLLVKHALLLAVYLAVLVTFLTLLCRAVEVRADLGAAAEKGVEPLKRAIVKLEYPELLRSTSLRSRIVSLAKPSLRPPAWLRIVALEKYSGRSSLIEALLINILAPRLAAAFEHTGCSKSCKKLCRRLLRSDARTCECGMAGIPE
;
A
#
# COMPACT_ATOMS: atom_id res chain seq x y z
N MET A 1 -36.96 5.27 24.35
CA MET A 1 -35.90 6.08 23.68
C MET A 1 -34.82 5.16 23.14
N GLN A 2 -34.54 5.19 21.83
CA GLN A 2 -33.37 4.48 21.28
C GLN A 2 -32.11 5.28 21.60
N GLN A 3 -31.25 4.78 22.49
CA GLN A 3 -29.95 5.39 22.74
C GLN A 3 -29.08 5.30 21.48
N LYS A 4 -28.60 6.45 21.00
CA LYS A 4 -27.70 6.53 19.84
C LYS A 4 -26.33 5.97 20.23
N MET A 5 -25.92 4.88 19.57
CA MET A 5 -24.60 4.28 19.77
C MET A 5 -23.61 4.90 18.78
N TYR A 6 -22.45 5.35 19.27
CA TYR A 6 -21.37 5.87 18.45
C TYR A 6 -20.31 4.80 18.27
N THR A 7 -19.86 4.57 17.04
CA THR A 7 -18.82 3.58 16.73
C THR A 7 -17.65 4.26 16.03
N ARG A 8 -16.42 3.88 16.37
CA ARG A 8 -15.20 4.30 15.70
C ARG A 8 -14.32 3.09 15.46
N ARG A 9 -13.71 3.02 14.27
CA ARG A 9 -12.79 1.95 13.89
C ARG A 9 -11.41 2.52 13.66
N PHE A 10 -10.41 1.70 13.89
CA PHE A 10 -9.07 1.89 13.39
C PHE A 10 -8.48 0.51 13.12
N PHE A 11 -7.57 0.47 12.16
CA PHE A 11 -6.85 -0.75 11.87
C PHE A 11 -5.68 -0.89 12.85
N LEU A 12 -5.25 -2.10 13.14
CA LEU A 12 -4.02 -2.34 13.88
C LEU A 12 -2.85 -2.37 12.90
N PRO A 13 -1.69 -1.78 13.25
CA PRO A 13 -0.50 -1.91 12.43
C PRO A 13 -0.08 -3.40 12.48
N PRO A 14 -0.04 -4.09 11.34
CA PRO A 14 0.23 -5.53 11.32
C PRO A 14 1.64 -5.85 11.80
N ILE A 15 2.57 -4.92 11.65
CA ILE A 15 3.97 -5.01 12.09
C ILE A 15 4.08 -5.27 13.61
N CYS A 16 3.07 -4.87 14.39
CA CYS A 16 3.10 -4.97 15.86
C CYS A 16 2.13 -6.00 16.43
N PHE A 17 1.12 -6.39 15.64
CA PHE A 17 -0.01 -7.21 16.08
C PHE A 17 -0.45 -8.12 14.93
N TYR A 18 0.00 -9.37 14.96
CA TYR A 18 -0.46 -10.38 14.01
C TYR A 18 -1.71 -11.08 14.55
N GLU A 19 -1.78 -11.24 15.87
CA GLU A 19 -2.89 -11.89 16.56
C GLU A 19 -3.62 -10.92 17.49
N VAL A 20 -4.87 -11.25 17.82
CA VAL A 20 -5.67 -10.43 18.74
C VAL A 20 -5.07 -10.49 20.15
N GLU A 21 -4.48 -11.62 20.49
CA GLU A 21 -3.76 -11.94 21.69
C GLU A 21 -2.59 -10.96 21.91
N ASP A 22 -1.83 -10.62 20.87
CA ASP A 22 -0.76 -9.61 20.95
C ASP A 22 -1.31 -8.24 21.34
N PHE A 23 -2.43 -7.83 20.74
CA PHE A 23 -3.04 -6.54 21.03
C PHE A 23 -3.55 -6.48 22.47
N LEU A 24 -4.19 -7.57 22.92
CA LEU A 24 -4.62 -7.69 24.31
C LEU A 24 -3.43 -7.62 25.27
N GLY A 25 -2.39 -8.41 25.01
CA GLY A 25 -1.21 -8.54 25.86
C GLY A 25 -0.36 -7.28 25.95
N LYS A 26 -0.08 -6.62 24.82
CA LYS A 26 0.86 -5.49 24.80
C LYS A 26 0.20 -4.11 24.93
N VAL A 27 -1.11 -4.02 24.72
CA VAL A 27 -1.84 -2.73 24.73
C VAL A 27 -2.92 -2.71 25.80
N VAL A 28 -3.86 -3.65 25.76
CA VAL A 28 -5.06 -3.57 26.61
C VAL A 28 -4.74 -3.89 28.08
N LEU A 29 -4.01 -4.98 28.35
CA LEU A 29 -3.66 -5.38 29.71
C LEU A 29 -2.76 -4.35 30.41
N PRO A 30 -1.71 -3.78 29.77
CA PRO A 30 -0.91 -2.73 30.40
C PRO A 30 -1.71 -1.47 30.72
N LEU A 31 -2.67 -1.09 29.86
CA LEU A 31 -3.57 0.03 30.16
C LEU A 31 -4.52 -0.29 31.31
N HIS A 32 -4.86 -1.57 31.49
CA HIS A 32 -5.66 -2.03 32.62
C HIS A 32 -4.91 -1.95 33.94
N GLU A 33 -3.67 -2.44 33.97
CA GLU A 33 -2.80 -2.45 35.14
C GLU A 33 -2.48 -1.04 35.65
N VAL A 34 -2.27 -0.08 34.74
CA VAL A 34 -2.01 1.33 35.09
C VAL A 34 -3.30 2.08 35.45
N GLY A 35 -4.46 1.41 35.48
CA GLY A 35 -5.75 2.00 35.83
C GLY A 35 -6.31 3.01 34.83
N SER A 36 -5.67 3.15 33.66
CA SER A 36 -6.12 4.04 32.58
C SER A 36 -7.35 3.49 31.85
N LEU A 37 -7.60 2.19 31.99
CA LEU A 37 -8.73 1.46 31.44
C LEU A 37 -9.14 0.36 32.44
N THR A 38 -10.41 0.02 32.55
CA THR A 38 -10.84 -1.13 33.37
C THR A 38 -11.47 -2.16 32.48
N VAL A 39 -10.87 -3.34 32.33
CA VAL A 39 -11.53 -4.43 31.58
C VAL A 39 -12.60 -5.03 32.48
N LEU A 40 -13.86 -4.78 32.16
CA LEU A 40 -15.01 -5.26 32.93
C LEU A 40 -15.39 -6.69 32.52
N ARG A 41 -15.27 -7.00 31.23
CA ARG A 41 -15.56 -8.33 30.69
C ARG A 41 -14.77 -8.55 29.41
N MET A 42 -14.28 -9.76 29.21
CA MET A 42 -13.58 -10.17 27.99
C MET A 42 -14.19 -11.47 27.46
N LEU A 43 -14.42 -11.52 26.16
CA LEU A 43 -14.78 -12.74 25.43
C LEU A 43 -13.79 -12.94 24.29
N LEU A 44 -13.15 -14.10 24.26
CA LEU A 44 -12.24 -14.51 23.20
C LEU A 44 -12.89 -15.63 22.38
N GLN A 45 -12.89 -15.52 21.05
CA GLN A 45 -13.41 -16.56 20.18
C GLN A 45 -12.72 -16.54 18.82
N ARG A 46 -11.93 -17.58 18.50
CA ARG A 46 -11.33 -17.84 17.18
C ARG A 46 -10.67 -16.60 16.55
N GLY A 47 -9.68 -16.01 17.23
CA GLY A 47 -8.97 -14.82 16.74
C GLY A 47 -9.81 -13.53 16.79
N HIS A 48 -10.88 -13.51 17.58
CA HIS A 48 -11.65 -12.30 17.87
C HIS A 48 -11.70 -12.07 19.37
N ALA A 49 -11.60 -10.82 19.79
CA ALA A 49 -11.85 -10.41 21.17
C ALA A 49 -12.95 -9.36 21.23
N CYS A 50 -13.81 -9.47 22.23
CA CYS A 50 -14.80 -8.46 22.56
C CYS A 50 -14.64 -8.10 24.03
N LEU A 51 -14.29 -6.85 24.29
CA LEU A 51 -14.00 -6.33 25.62
C LEU A 51 -15.07 -5.30 25.98
N LEU A 52 -15.68 -5.46 27.14
CA LEU A 52 -16.39 -4.36 27.79
C LEU A 52 -15.39 -3.64 28.69
N VAL A 53 -15.15 -2.36 28.43
CA VAL A 53 -14.14 -1.57 29.14
C VAL A 53 -14.76 -0.34 29.80
N GLY A 54 -14.32 -0.02 31.00
CA GLY A 54 -14.62 1.20 31.73
C GLY A 54 -13.53 2.25 31.54
N VAL A 55 -13.90 3.50 31.26
CA VAL A 55 -12.98 4.66 31.23
C VAL A 55 -13.69 5.84 31.89
N GLY A 56 -13.19 6.28 33.06
CA GLY A 56 -13.78 7.39 33.81
C GLY A 56 -15.25 7.15 34.20
N GLY A 57 -15.57 5.97 34.71
CA GLY A 57 -16.92 5.60 35.18
C GLY A 57 -17.96 5.34 34.07
N LYS A 58 -17.55 5.34 32.79
CA LYS A 58 -18.43 5.04 31.65
C LYS A 58 -17.92 3.85 30.86
N THR A 59 -18.82 3.13 30.21
CA THR A 59 -18.48 1.90 29.48
C THR A 59 -18.36 2.11 27.97
N ALA A 60 -17.49 1.31 27.37
CA ALA A 60 -17.35 1.15 25.93
C ALA A 60 -17.14 -0.32 25.59
N LEU A 61 -17.58 -0.73 24.41
CA LEU A 61 -17.31 -2.03 23.83
C LEU A 61 -16.15 -1.90 22.86
N VAL A 62 -15.06 -2.62 23.09
CA VAL A 62 -13.91 -2.72 22.19
C VAL A 62 -13.93 -4.10 21.56
N ARG A 63 -14.09 -4.16 20.25
CA ARG A 63 -14.02 -5.40 19.48
C ARG A 63 -12.76 -5.40 18.65
N CYS A 64 -11.96 -6.44 18.83
CA CYS A 64 -10.71 -6.65 18.14
C CYS A 64 -10.86 -7.86 17.21
N THR A 65 -10.49 -7.68 15.97
CA THR A 65 -10.33 -8.73 14.98
C THR A 65 -8.91 -8.63 14.42
N PRO A 66 -8.39 -9.65 13.71
CA PRO A 66 -7.06 -9.56 13.12
C PRO A 66 -7.01 -8.34 12.19
N GLY A 67 -6.11 -7.40 12.49
CA GLY A 67 -5.96 -6.15 11.74
C GLY A 67 -6.97 -5.02 12.00
N GLU A 68 -8.02 -5.19 12.81
CA GLU A 68 -9.03 -4.13 13.06
C GLU A 68 -9.47 -4.06 14.53
N VAL A 69 -9.56 -2.85 15.06
CA VAL A 69 -10.21 -2.57 16.36
C VAL A 69 -11.36 -1.59 16.17
N SER A 70 -12.53 -1.98 16.64
CA SER A 70 -13.73 -1.18 16.63
C SER A 70 -14.19 -0.88 18.06
N ILE A 71 -14.36 0.39 18.38
CA ILE A 71 -14.84 0.86 19.68
C ILE A 71 -16.26 1.37 19.50
N SER A 72 -17.18 0.96 20.37
CA SER A 72 -18.55 1.48 20.40
C SER A 72 -18.92 1.95 21.80
N SER A 73 -19.52 3.13 21.93
CA SER A 73 -19.99 3.67 23.21
C SER A 73 -21.24 4.54 23.02
N THR A 74 -22.08 4.63 24.03
CA THR A 74 -23.19 5.61 24.10
C THR A 74 -22.66 7.03 24.34
N SER A 75 -21.42 7.19 24.79
CA SER A 75 -20.79 8.48 25.04
C SER A 75 -19.70 8.80 24.01
N LYS A 76 -19.90 9.87 23.23
CA LYS A 76 -18.91 10.38 22.27
C LYS A 76 -17.58 10.80 22.93
N GLN A 77 -17.63 11.26 24.18
CA GLN A 77 -16.45 11.64 24.95
C GLN A 77 -15.59 10.41 25.28
N VAL A 78 -16.21 9.35 25.81
CA VAL A 78 -15.54 8.07 26.12
C VAL A 78 -14.90 7.48 24.88
N LEU A 79 -15.65 7.47 23.77
CA LEU A 79 -15.16 6.99 22.49
C LEU A 79 -13.88 7.73 22.04
N ARG A 80 -13.84 9.07 22.21
CA ARG A 80 -12.66 9.88 21.85
C ARG A 80 -11.48 9.64 22.79
N SER A 81 -11.72 9.58 24.11
CA SER A 81 -10.67 9.37 25.10
C SER A 81 -10.03 7.99 24.95
N LEU A 82 -10.86 6.94 24.87
CA LEU A 82 -10.40 5.56 24.69
C LEU A 82 -9.65 5.38 23.37
N TYR A 83 -10.14 5.98 22.29
CA TYR A 83 -9.46 5.95 21.01
C TYR A 83 -8.07 6.60 21.06
N LYS A 84 -7.95 7.79 21.68
CA LYS A 84 -6.66 8.47 21.84
C LYS A 84 -5.70 7.66 22.72
N LEU A 85 -6.20 7.07 23.80
CA LEU A 85 -5.42 6.25 24.72
C LEU A 85 -4.84 5.02 24.00
N LEU A 86 -5.69 4.28 23.29
CA LEU A 86 -5.28 3.10 22.53
C LEU A 86 -4.28 3.47 21.42
N LEU A 87 -4.52 4.53 20.64
CA LEU A 87 -3.56 4.97 19.62
C LEU A 87 -2.22 5.41 20.20
N LYS A 88 -2.22 6.15 21.32
CA LYS A 88 -0.98 6.56 21.99
C LYS A 88 -0.19 5.33 22.41
N ARG A 89 -0.84 4.37 23.09
CA ARG A 89 -0.16 3.16 23.54
C ARG A 89 0.33 2.30 22.38
N LEU A 90 -0.49 2.15 21.33
CA LEU A 90 -0.09 1.48 20.09
C LEU A 90 1.17 2.11 19.49
N SER A 91 1.24 3.44 19.42
CA SER A 91 2.44 4.10 18.95
C SER A 91 3.65 3.81 19.85
N GLU A 92 3.51 3.93 21.17
CA GLU A 92 4.63 3.64 22.09
C GLU A 92 5.15 2.20 21.96
N THR A 93 4.25 1.21 21.91
CA THR A 93 4.60 -0.21 21.78
C THR A 93 5.22 -0.49 20.41
N CYS A 94 4.63 0.02 19.33
CA CYS A 94 5.12 -0.21 17.98
C CYS A 94 6.47 0.44 17.68
N TRP A 95 6.77 1.58 18.31
CA TRP A 95 8.01 2.31 18.07
C TRP A 95 9.16 1.85 18.97
N ARG A 96 8.88 1.41 20.20
CA ARG A 96 9.93 0.91 21.12
C ARG A 96 10.45 -0.48 20.77
N ASP A 97 9.64 -1.32 20.15
CA ASP A 97 10.00 -2.71 19.86
C ASP A 97 10.58 -2.94 18.44
N ARG A 98 10.72 -1.88 17.61
CA ARG A 98 11.40 -2.03 16.31
C ARG A 98 12.89 -2.16 16.52
N VAL A 99 13.32 -3.40 16.69
CA VAL A 99 14.70 -3.82 16.47
C VAL A 99 15.06 -3.37 15.04
N PRO A 100 16.15 -2.60 14.84
CA PRO A 100 16.54 -2.18 13.50
C PRO A 100 16.82 -3.40 12.63
N GLU A 101 16.39 -3.35 11.38
CA GLU A 101 16.46 -4.50 10.48
C GLU A 101 17.23 -4.14 9.22
N LEU A 102 18.12 -5.05 8.81
CA LEU A 102 18.82 -4.97 7.53
C LEU A 102 18.25 -6.05 6.61
N LEU A 103 17.79 -5.62 5.43
CA LEU A 103 17.28 -6.51 4.40
C LEU A 103 18.37 -6.79 3.35
N LEU A 104 18.65 -8.07 3.15
CA LEU A 104 19.52 -8.58 2.09
C LEU A 104 18.67 -9.45 1.16
N VAL A 105 18.58 -9.06 -0.11
CA VAL A 105 17.80 -9.80 -1.10
C VAL A 105 18.73 -10.49 -2.08
N TYR A 106 18.47 -11.76 -2.33
CA TYR A 106 19.19 -12.59 -3.29
C TYR A 106 18.22 -13.10 -4.35
N VAL A 107 18.66 -13.03 -5.61
CA VAL A 107 17.97 -13.63 -6.76
C VAL A 107 18.85 -14.78 -7.26
N GLY A 108 18.43 -16.01 -6.96
CA GLY A 108 19.30 -17.18 -7.02
C GLY A 108 20.51 -16.97 -6.12
N ASP A 109 21.71 -17.06 -6.68
CA ASP A 109 22.97 -16.95 -5.93
C ASP A 109 23.50 -15.52 -5.85
N SER A 110 22.84 -14.54 -6.48
CA SER A 110 23.34 -13.16 -6.58
C SER A 110 22.60 -12.23 -5.63
N ALA A 111 23.33 -11.58 -4.72
CA ALA A 111 22.76 -10.52 -3.89
C ALA A 111 22.44 -9.29 -4.75
N ILE A 112 21.28 -8.67 -4.53
CA ILE A 112 20.91 -7.40 -5.13
C ILE A 112 21.71 -6.30 -4.42
N PRO A 113 22.59 -5.57 -5.13
CA PRO A 113 23.33 -4.46 -4.53
C PRO A 113 22.36 -3.36 -4.08
N ASP A 114 22.75 -2.52 -3.12
CA ASP A 114 21.95 -1.33 -2.79
C ASP A 114 21.81 -0.41 -4.01
N ALA A 115 20.55 -0.25 -4.43
CA ALA A 115 20.13 0.42 -5.64
C ALA A 115 20.31 1.94 -5.56
N GLU A 116 20.38 2.49 -4.33
CA GLU A 116 20.28 3.92 -4.08
C GLU A 116 21.30 4.73 -4.88
N SER A 117 22.56 4.27 -5.00
CA SER A 117 23.57 5.09 -5.71
C SER A 117 23.56 4.95 -7.22
N LYS A 118 23.13 3.80 -7.77
CA LYS A 118 23.23 3.52 -9.22
C LYS A 118 21.89 3.67 -9.92
N VAL A 119 20.81 3.14 -9.37
CA VAL A 119 19.50 3.26 -10.00
C VAL A 119 18.87 4.60 -9.72
N ALA A 120 19.01 5.21 -8.55
CA ALA A 120 18.60 6.62 -8.39
C ALA A 120 19.48 7.54 -9.24
N ALA A 121 20.78 7.27 -9.42
CA ALA A 121 21.60 8.02 -10.36
C ALA A 121 21.23 7.78 -11.83
N ILE A 122 20.81 6.58 -12.21
CA ILE A 122 20.40 6.26 -13.58
C ILE A 122 18.98 6.77 -13.87
N LEU A 123 18.05 6.66 -12.92
CA LEU A 123 16.70 7.23 -12.99
C LEU A 123 16.77 8.75 -12.97
N SER A 124 17.55 9.37 -12.08
CA SER A 124 17.71 10.83 -12.08
C SER A 124 18.41 11.32 -13.35
N ARG A 125 19.46 10.63 -13.83
CA ARG A 125 20.07 10.95 -15.14
C ARG A 125 19.12 10.68 -16.30
N GLY A 126 18.31 9.64 -16.23
CA GLY A 126 17.35 9.24 -17.27
C GLY A 126 16.17 10.17 -17.36
N LEU A 127 15.58 10.54 -16.22
CA LEU A 127 14.52 11.56 -16.09
C LEU A 127 15.07 12.95 -16.41
N ALA A 128 16.24 13.34 -15.90
CA ALA A 128 16.84 14.62 -16.26
C ALA A 128 17.18 14.68 -17.75
N ARG A 129 17.72 13.62 -18.34
CA ARG A 129 17.93 13.53 -19.80
C ARG A 129 16.62 13.52 -20.56
N SER A 130 15.59 12.83 -20.09
CA SER A 130 14.27 12.83 -20.74
C SER A 130 13.61 14.20 -20.66
N VAL A 131 13.69 14.90 -19.53
CA VAL A 131 13.16 16.26 -19.37
C VAL A 131 13.96 17.23 -20.23
N VAL A 132 15.30 17.19 -20.19
CA VAL A 132 16.15 18.03 -21.04
C VAL A 132 15.90 17.71 -22.51
N PHE A 133 15.76 16.45 -22.89
CA PHE A 133 15.48 16.05 -24.26
C PHE A 133 14.09 16.47 -24.69
N SER A 134 13.05 16.31 -23.86
CA SER A 134 11.70 16.80 -24.15
C SER A 134 11.66 18.32 -24.24
N VAL A 135 12.33 19.06 -23.35
CA VAL A 135 12.40 20.53 -23.39
C VAL A 135 13.18 21.01 -24.62
N LEU A 136 14.34 20.42 -24.91
CA LEU A 136 15.17 20.75 -26.06
C LEU A 136 14.46 20.39 -27.36
N PHE A 137 13.77 19.24 -27.39
CA PHE A 137 13.02 18.79 -28.55
C PHE A 137 11.79 19.67 -28.77
N VAL A 138 11.03 20.01 -27.73
CA VAL A 138 9.89 20.92 -27.81
C VAL A 138 10.35 22.31 -28.26
N THR A 139 11.44 22.85 -27.69
CA THR A 139 11.96 24.18 -28.10
C THR A 139 12.51 24.18 -29.52
N LEU A 140 13.30 23.18 -29.91
CA LEU A 140 13.78 23.01 -31.29
C LEU A 140 12.62 22.84 -32.27
N TYR A 141 11.60 22.07 -31.88
CA TYR A 141 10.40 21.86 -32.66
C TYR A 141 9.63 23.16 -32.87
N TRP A 142 9.39 23.95 -31.81
CA TRP A 142 8.76 25.26 -31.93
C TRP A 142 9.56 26.23 -32.78
N ALA A 143 10.90 26.20 -32.68
CA ALA A 143 11.78 27.01 -33.53
C ALA A 143 11.67 26.61 -35.01
N LEU A 144 11.65 25.30 -35.30
CA LEU A 144 11.51 24.78 -36.66
C LEU A 144 10.12 25.02 -37.26
N VAL A 145 9.04 24.86 -36.48
CA VAL A 145 7.66 25.17 -36.90
C VAL A 145 7.52 26.66 -37.19
N GLY A 146 8.08 27.51 -36.33
CA GLY A 146 8.10 28.96 -36.55
C GLY A 146 8.88 29.35 -37.81
N ALA A 147 10.02 28.72 -38.06
CA ALA A 147 10.84 28.97 -39.24
C ALA A 147 10.21 28.43 -40.54
N ALA A 148 9.59 27.25 -40.48
CA ALA A 148 9.03 26.55 -41.65
C ALA A 148 7.60 26.99 -42.01
N LYS A 149 7.00 27.93 -41.26
CA LYS A 149 5.59 28.34 -41.41
C LYS A 149 4.62 27.15 -41.43
N VAL A 150 4.95 26.10 -40.69
CA VAL A 150 4.09 24.92 -40.56
C VAL A 150 2.82 25.35 -39.84
N ASP A 151 1.68 24.83 -40.29
CA ASP A 151 0.39 25.09 -39.63
C ASP A 151 0.50 24.80 -38.13
N PHE A 152 0.08 25.76 -37.31
CA PHE A 152 0.18 25.70 -35.85
C PHE A 152 -0.47 24.43 -35.27
N THR A 153 -1.55 23.94 -35.90
CA THR A 153 -2.27 22.74 -35.50
C THR A 153 -1.40 21.50 -35.72
N VAL A 154 -0.83 21.36 -36.92
CA VAL A 154 0.09 20.26 -37.27
C VAL A 154 1.33 20.31 -36.39
N GLY A 155 1.82 21.53 -36.14
CA GLY A 155 2.79 21.90 -35.12
C GLY A 155 2.52 21.21 -33.79
N THR A 156 1.43 21.64 -33.17
CA THR A 156 1.05 21.24 -31.82
C THR A 156 0.81 19.73 -31.72
N LEU A 157 0.18 19.12 -32.73
CA LEU A 157 -0.10 17.68 -32.77
C LEU A 157 1.18 16.84 -32.80
N LEU A 158 2.14 17.19 -33.64
CA LEU A 158 3.40 16.45 -33.77
C LEU A 158 4.29 16.67 -32.54
N SER A 159 4.25 17.85 -31.92
CA SER A 159 4.92 18.10 -30.63
C SER A 159 4.32 17.25 -29.50
N LEU A 160 3.00 17.20 -29.40
CA LEU A 160 2.27 16.36 -28.43
C LEU A 160 2.60 14.88 -28.64
N ALA A 161 2.49 14.38 -29.86
CA ALA A 161 2.81 12.99 -30.20
C ALA A 161 4.27 12.66 -29.86
N THR A 162 5.22 13.53 -30.20
CA THR A 162 6.63 13.24 -29.93
C THR A 162 6.97 13.30 -28.43
N THR A 163 6.45 14.31 -27.72
CA THR A 163 6.60 14.42 -26.26
C THR A 163 5.99 13.21 -25.57
N PHE A 164 4.84 12.75 -26.06
CA PHE A 164 4.17 11.54 -25.61
C PHE A 164 5.07 10.31 -25.79
N PHE A 165 5.50 10.00 -27.01
CA PHE A 165 6.33 8.82 -27.27
C PHE A 165 7.63 8.86 -26.47
N THR A 166 8.30 10.01 -26.41
CA THR A 166 9.55 10.16 -25.64
C THR A 166 9.33 10.00 -24.14
N ALA A 167 8.34 10.66 -23.55
CA ALA A 167 8.10 10.59 -22.10
C ALA A 167 7.60 9.21 -21.63
N ILE A 168 6.94 8.45 -22.51
CA ILE A 168 6.27 7.20 -22.13
C ILE A 168 7.09 5.98 -22.46
N THR A 169 7.75 5.95 -23.63
CA THR A 169 8.48 4.75 -24.07
C THR A 169 9.93 4.74 -23.59
N LEU A 170 10.57 5.92 -23.56
CA LEU A 170 12.00 6.01 -23.29
C LEU A 170 12.34 5.70 -21.83
N PRO A 171 11.66 6.25 -20.79
CA PRO A 171 12.04 5.96 -19.41
C PRO A 171 11.89 4.49 -19.03
N PRO A 172 10.76 3.80 -19.29
CA PRO A 172 10.64 2.38 -19.00
C PRO A 172 11.69 1.53 -19.72
N TYR A 173 11.97 1.82 -21.00
CA TYR A 173 13.02 1.13 -21.75
C TYR A 173 14.41 1.33 -21.11
N LEU A 174 14.75 2.56 -20.73
CA LEU A 174 16.02 2.86 -20.07
C LEU A 174 16.12 2.20 -18.69
N ILE A 175 15.02 2.16 -17.93
CA ILE A 175 14.92 1.48 -16.63
C ILE A 175 15.19 -0.01 -16.81
N LEU A 176 14.48 -0.69 -17.72
CA LEU A 176 14.65 -2.12 -17.96
C LEU A 176 16.06 -2.47 -18.44
N ARG A 177 16.64 -1.63 -19.31
CA ARG A 177 18.02 -1.80 -19.81
C ARG A 177 19.08 -1.57 -18.72
N ALA A 178 18.78 -0.76 -17.71
CA ALA A 178 19.69 -0.50 -16.60
C ALA A 178 19.66 -1.60 -15.52
N ILE A 179 18.64 -2.45 -15.52
CA ILE A 179 18.32 -3.38 -14.44
C ILE A 179 18.42 -4.89 -14.82
N PRO A 180 19.21 -5.34 -15.84
CA PRO A 180 19.16 -6.73 -16.30
C PRO A 180 19.61 -7.75 -15.24
N ARG A 181 20.44 -7.33 -14.28
CA ARG A 181 20.91 -8.20 -13.19
C ARG A 181 19.87 -8.45 -12.10
N TRP A 182 18.76 -7.72 -12.11
CA TRP A 182 17.72 -7.85 -11.07
C TRP A 182 16.48 -8.58 -11.55
N LYS A 183 16.55 -9.14 -12.77
CA LYS A 183 15.51 -10.00 -13.32
C LYS A 183 15.46 -11.31 -12.53
N VAL A 184 14.29 -11.62 -11.99
CA VAL A 184 13.98 -12.90 -11.37
C VAL A 184 13.64 -13.87 -12.49
N THR A 185 14.51 -14.84 -12.73
CA THR A 185 14.21 -15.97 -13.62
C THR A 185 13.42 -17.01 -12.84
N ARG A 186 12.49 -17.70 -13.51
CA ARG A 186 11.62 -18.72 -12.86
C ARG A 186 12.38 -19.84 -12.15
N GLU A 187 13.55 -20.19 -12.65
CA GLU A 187 14.43 -21.20 -12.08
C GLU A 187 15.18 -20.72 -10.82
N ARG A 188 15.21 -19.41 -10.59
CA ARG A 188 15.93 -18.79 -9.47
C ARG A 188 14.93 -18.38 -8.40
N GLY A 189 14.93 -19.12 -7.29
CA GLY A 189 14.24 -18.69 -6.08
C GLY A 189 14.76 -17.34 -5.59
N VAL A 190 13.88 -16.57 -4.95
CA VAL A 190 14.27 -15.32 -4.29
C VAL A 190 14.38 -15.58 -2.80
N ARG A 191 15.50 -15.17 -2.20
CA ARG A 191 15.72 -15.29 -0.76
C ARG A 191 15.88 -13.91 -0.17
N VAL A 192 15.10 -13.62 0.86
CA VAL A 192 15.15 -12.38 1.63
C VAL A 192 15.69 -12.73 3.02
N TYR A 193 16.87 -12.26 3.34
CA TYR A 193 17.42 -12.37 4.68
C TYR A 193 17.06 -11.10 5.45
N ARG A 194 16.31 -11.30 6.52
CA ARG A 194 15.97 -10.28 7.50
C ARG A 194 16.93 -10.41 8.67
N VAL A 195 17.83 -9.45 8.77
CA VAL A 195 18.89 -9.40 9.78
C VAL A 195 18.41 -8.45 10.87
N LEU A 196 18.25 -8.97 12.09
CA LEU A 196 17.91 -8.19 13.27
C LEU A 196 19.20 -7.63 13.88
N ILE A 197 19.31 -6.31 13.96
CA ILE A 197 20.48 -5.61 14.47
C ILE A 197 20.19 -5.14 15.91
N GLU A 198 21.14 -5.29 16.83
CA GLU A 198 20.94 -4.92 18.24
C GLU A 198 20.86 -3.40 18.45
N ARG A 199 21.67 -2.64 17.70
CA ARG A 199 21.73 -1.17 17.76
C ARG A 199 22.01 -0.58 16.39
N LEU A 200 21.43 0.58 16.10
CA LEU A 200 21.66 1.30 14.85
C LEU A 200 22.26 2.68 15.17
N ASP A 201 23.58 2.79 15.03
CA ASP A 201 24.33 4.04 15.08
C ASP A 201 25.02 4.31 13.73
N GLY A 202 25.62 5.49 13.56
CA GLY A 202 26.21 5.90 12.27
C GLY A 202 27.34 4.98 11.77
N ASP A 203 28.12 4.44 12.70
CA ASP A 203 29.21 3.52 12.40
C ASP A 203 28.66 2.16 11.96
N VAL A 204 27.64 1.65 12.65
CA VAL A 204 26.96 0.40 12.29
C VAL A 204 26.25 0.50 10.93
N ILE A 205 25.66 1.65 10.59
CA ILE A 205 25.06 1.87 9.26
C ILE A 205 26.15 1.75 8.18
N THR A 206 27.28 2.41 8.39
CA THR A 206 28.41 2.38 7.43
C THR A 206 28.96 0.97 7.29
N ALA A 207 29.18 0.26 8.41
CA ALA A 207 29.58 -1.13 8.45
C ALA A 207 28.60 -2.04 7.70
N ALA A 208 27.28 -1.86 7.90
CA ALA A 208 26.24 -2.65 7.25
C ALA A 208 26.24 -2.46 5.73
N LEU A 209 26.41 -1.23 5.24
CA LEU A 209 26.52 -0.94 3.81
C LEU A 209 27.78 -1.57 3.18
N LEU A 210 28.91 -1.53 3.89
CA LEU A 210 30.17 -2.15 3.45
C LEU A 210 30.06 -3.68 3.42
N ALA A 211 29.47 -4.27 4.46
CA ALA A 211 29.21 -5.70 4.54
C ALA A 211 28.27 -6.16 3.42
N LYS A 212 27.18 -5.43 3.16
CA LYS A 212 26.27 -5.71 2.04
C LYS A 212 26.98 -5.65 0.70
N THR A 213 27.87 -4.67 0.53
CA THR A 213 28.72 -4.59 -0.67
C THR A 213 29.65 -5.79 -0.79
N ALA A 214 30.27 -6.24 0.31
CA ALA A 214 31.13 -7.43 0.34
C ALA A 214 30.35 -8.72 -0.01
N LEU A 215 29.17 -8.90 0.59
CA LEU A 215 28.26 -10.02 0.30
C LEU A 215 27.88 -10.07 -1.19
N SER A 216 27.65 -8.91 -1.81
CA SER A 216 27.29 -8.82 -3.24
C SER A 216 28.42 -9.17 -4.21
N LYS A 217 29.69 -9.14 -3.77
CA LYS A 217 30.85 -9.46 -4.61
C LYS A 217 31.11 -10.95 -4.76
N HIS A 218 30.51 -11.79 -3.90
CA HIS A 218 30.76 -13.24 -3.88
C HIS A 218 29.44 -14.02 -4.05
N PRO A 219 28.87 -14.05 -5.26
CA PRO A 219 27.64 -14.78 -5.52
C PRO A 219 27.81 -16.28 -5.19
N GLY A 220 26.78 -16.87 -4.57
CA GLY A 220 26.71 -18.29 -4.20
C GLY A 220 27.50 -18.69 -2.95
N ARG A 221 28.36 -17.81 -2.42
CA ARG A 221 29.19 -18.12 -1.24
C ARG A 221 28.44 -18.00 0.08
N TYR A 222 27.48 -17.08 0.16
CA TYR A 222 26.79 -16.72 1.39
C TYR A 222 25.30 -17.03 1.27
N LEU A 223 24.98 -18.32 1.34
CA LEU A 223 23.61 -18.82 1.20
C LEU A 223 23.01 -19.27 2.53
N HIS A 224 23.83 -19.48 3.56
CA HIS A 224 23.35 -19.88 4.87
C HIS A 224 23.26 -18.67 5.82
N PRO A 225 22.21 -18.57 6.67
CA PRO A 225 22.07 -17.47 7.63
C PRO A 225 23.28 -17.26 8.55
N SER A 226 23.98 -18.34 8.90
CA SER A 226 25.21 -18.30 9.70
C SER A 226 26.36 -17.57 9.00
N ASP A 227 26.49 -17.72 7.68
CA ASP A 227 27.57 -17.11 6.92
C ASP A 227 27.35 -15.61 6.78
N ILE A 228 26.10 -15.21 6.54
CA ILE A 228 25.69 -13.81 6.49
C ILE A 228 25.92 -13.15 7.85
N LYS A 229 25.51 -13.82 8.94
CA LYS A 229 25.76 -13.33 10.30
C LYS A 229 27.26 -13.12 10.54
N LYS A 230 28.08 -14.12 10.21
CA LYS A 230 29.54 -14.05 10.36
C LYS A 230 30.15 -12.88 9.60
N VAL A 231 29.79 -12.69 8.32
CA VAL A 231 30.31 -11.56 7.54
C VAL A 231 29.86 -10.23 8.15
N LEU A 232 28.60 -10.09 8.55
CA LEU A 232 28.13 -8.86 9.17
C LEU A 232 28.85 -8.53 10.48
N GLU A 233 29.07 -9.53 11.33
CA GLU A 233 29.83 -9.38 12.58
C GLU A 233 31.31 -9.07 12.33
N GLU A 234 31.93 -9.66 11.31
CA GLU A 234 33.31 -9.35 10.88
C GLU A 234 33.48 -7.88 10.46
N TRP A 235 32.44 -7.26 9.89
CA TRP A 235 32.40 -5.84 9.54
C TRP A 235 31.99 -4.93 10.70
N GLY A 236 31.70 -5.48 11.89
CA GLY A 236 31.34 -4.72 13.09
C GLY A 236 29.83 -4.45 13.26
N VAL A 237 28.97 -5.15 12.53
CA VAL A 237 27.51 -5.05 12.70
C VAL A 237 27.06 -5.98 13.84
N PRO A 238 26.42 -5.47 14.91
CA PRO A 238 25.96 -6.29 16.02
C PRO A 238 24.66 -7.02 15.65
N VAL A 239 24.78 -8.26 15.17
CA VAL A 239 23.65 -9.05 14.67
C VAL A 239 23.03 -9.90 15.78
N ARG A 240 21.78 -9.59 16.13
CA ARG A 240 20.99 -10.38 17.07
C ARG A 240 20.56 -11.72 16.46
N GLY A 241 20.17 -11.72 15.19
CA GLY A 241 19.70 -12.91 14.49
C GLY A 241 19.50 -12.67 13.00
N VAL A 242 19.46 -13.75 12.24
CA VAL A 242 19.20 -13.73 10.79
C VAL A 242 18.09 -14.74 10.49
N THR A 243 17.00 -14.26 9.93
CA THR A 243 15.89 -15.09 9.46
C THR A 243 15.85 -15.07 7.94
N ILE A 244 15.61 -16.22 7.32
CA ILE A 244 15.49 -16.35 5.87
C ILE A 244 14.02 -16.53 5.48
N LEU A 245 13.60 -15.79 4.47
CA LEU A 245 12.32 -15.96 3.79
C LEU A 245 12.60 -16.37 2.35
N GLU A 246 12.19 -17.58 1.99
CA GLU A 246 12.29 -18.07 0.61
C GLU A 246 10.95 -17.87 -0.10
N LEU A 247 10.99 -17.19 -1.24
CA LEU A 247 9.82 -16.86 -2.04
C LEU A 247 9.90 -17.54 -3.41
N ASP A 248 8.90 -18.38 -3.69
CA ASP A 248 8.70 -18.98 -5.01
C ASP A 248 7.73 -18.12 -5.85
N PHE A 249 8.31 -17.22 -6.65
CA PHE A 249 7.53 -16.37 -7.55
C PHE A 249 6.86 -17.13 -8.69
N SER A 250 7.34 -18.32 -9.04
CA SER A 250 6.72 -19.13 -10.09
C SER A 250 5.32 -19.58 -9.66
N GLY A 251 5.17 -20.01 -8.40
CA GLY A 251 3.87 -20.30 -7.80
C GLY A 251 3.01 -19.04 -7.60
N LEU A 252 3.59 -17.94 -7.12
CA LEU A 252 2.85 -16.71 -6.81
C LEU A 252 2.22 -16.05 -8.04
N LEU A 253 2.88 -16.09 -9.20
CA LEU A 253 2.41 -15.53 -10.47
C LEU A 253 1.42 -16.41 -11.24
N GLY A 254 1.09 -17.61 -10.72
CA GLY A 254 0.00 -18.44 -11.24
C GLY A 254 0.11 -18.84 -12.72
N GLY A 255 1.33 -18.99 -13.26
CA GLY A 255 1.53 -19.44 -14.64
C GLY A 255 1.58 -18.33 -15.71
N SER A 256 1.65 -17.05 -15.35
CA SER A 256 1.89 -15.96 -16.33
C SER A 256 3.30 -16.04 -16.93
N GLU A 257 3.50 -16.86 -17.97
CA GLU A 257 4.83 -17.17 -18.56
C GLU A 257 5.50 -16.03 -19.29
N LYS A 258 4.71 -15.01 -19.65
CA LYS A 258 5.20 -13.90 -20.46
C LYS A 258 5.65 -12.70 -19.62
N VAL A 259 5.45 -12.73 -18.30
CA VAL A 259 5.72 -11.58 -17.43
C VAL A 259 7.10 -11.69 -16.81
N GLU A 260 7.93 -10.67 -17.04
CA GLU A 260 9.25 -10.56 -16.43
C GLU A 260 9.14 -9.89 -15.06
N LEU A 261 9.76 -10.48 -14.04
CA LEU A 261 9.75 -9.92 -12.69
C LEU A 261 11.13 -9.33 -12.39
N TYR A 262 11.16 -8.14 -11.81
CA TYR A 262 12.38 -7.47 -11.36
C TYR A 262 12.25 -7.09 -9.89
N ILE A 263 13.32 -7.25 -9.12
CA ILE A 263 13.35 -6.80 -7.72
C ILE A 263 14.36 -5.67 -7.56
N THR A 264 13.96 -4.56 -6.96
CA THR A 264 14.85 -3.42 -6.69
C THR A 264 15.02 -3.22 -5.19
N SER A 265 16.19 -2.76 -4.76
CA SER A 265 16.50 -2.45 -3.36
C SER A 265 16.22 -1.00 -2.98
N VAL A 266 15.32 -0.32 -3.72
CA VAL A 266 14.86 1.02 -3.36
C VAL A 266 14.05 0.93 -2.05
N PRO A 267 14.34 1.78 -1.04
CA PRO A 267 13.65 1.78 0.25
C PRO A 267 12.29 2.49 0.16
N GLU A 268 11.46 2.02 -0.77
CA GLU A 268 10.08 2.43 -0.89
C GLU A 268 9.23 1.16 -0.98
N ILE A 269 8.08 1.15 -0.33
CA ILE A 269 7.17 0.02 -0.44
C ILE A 269 6.28 0.23 -1.66
N SER A 270 6.71 -0.30 -2.81
CA SER A 270 5.97 -0.20 -4.06
C SER A 270 6.11 -1.42 -4.95
N ALA A 271 5.07 -1.64 -5.75
CA ALA A 271 5.08 -2.47 -6.94
C ALA A 271 4.72 -1.61 -8.15
N LEU A 272 5.21 -1.97 -9.33
CA LEU A 272 4.94 -1.25 -10.57
C LEU A 272 4.87 -2.21 -11.74
N SER A 273 3.81 -2.10 -12.53
CA SER A 273 3.64 -2.77 -13.81
C SER A 273 4.08 -1.90 -14.98
N LEU A 274 4.88 -2.48 -15.89
CA LEU A 274 5.37 -1.85 -17.11
C LEU A 274 4.95 -2.68 -18.33
N SER A 275 4.16 -2.09 -19.24
CA SER A 275 3.68 -2.78 -20.46
C SER A 275 3.69 -1.85 -21.69
N PHE A 276 4.84 -1.22 -21.95
CA PHE A 276 4.96 -0.21 -23.01
C PHE A 276 5.43 -0.78 -24.36
N ILE A 277 6.09 -1.93 -24.35
CA ILE A 277 6.65 -2.58 -25.54
C ILE A 277 5.94 -3.92 -25.72
N HIS A 278 5.36 -4.14 -26.90
CA HIS A 278 4.75 -5.42 -27.28
C HIS A 278 5.76 -6.55 -27.05
N GLY A 279 5.44 -7.49 -26.15
CA GLY A 279 6.22 -8.70 -25.90
C GLY A 279 7.00 -8.78 -24.58
N TYR A 280 7.13 -7.70 -23.81
CA TYR A 280 7.89 -7.72 -22.53
C TYR A 280 7.12 -7.08 -21.35
N PRO A 281 5.92 -7.59 -21.00
CA PRO A 281 5.22 -7.11 -19.81
C PRO A 281 6.09 -7.42 -18.59
N SER A 282 6.32 -6.41 -17.75
CA SER A 282 7.25 -6.51 -16.63
C SER A 282 6.60 -6.01 -15.34
N ILE A 283 6.93 -6.64 -14.21
CA ILE A 283 6.58 -6.17 -12.87
C ILE A 283 7.88 -5.85 -12.15
N ILE A 284 7.97 -4.67 -11.55
CA ILE A 284 9.05 -4.26 -10.66
C ILE A 284 8.51 -4.27 -9.24
N LEU A 285 9.17 -5.01 -8.34
CA LEU A 285 8.88 -5.05 -6.92
C LEU A 285 10.04 -4.46 -6.13
N ASN A 286 9.73 -3.66 -5.12
CA ASN A 286 10.74 -3.21 -4.18
C ASN A 286 10.95 -4.27 -3.09
N ALA A 287 12.19 -4.43 -2.65
CA ALA A 287 12.62 -5.42 -1.68
C ALA A 287 11.85 -5.33 -0.34
N GLU A 288 11.51 -4.11 0.10
CA GLU A 288 10.76 -3.90 1.35
C GLU A 288 9.37 -4.54 1.31
N LEU A 289 8.72 -4.56 0.13
CA LEU A 289 7.43 -5.21 -0.05
C LEU A 289 7.49 -6.71 0.28
N LEU A 290 8.64 -7.35 0.03
CA LEU A 290 8.86 -8.77 0.27
C LEU A 290 9.02 -9.10 1.76
N ALA A 291 9.48 -8.14 2.55
CA ALA A 291 9.66 -8.30 3.99
C ALA A 291 8.36 -8.00 4.76
N ASP A 292 7.54 -7.08 4.26
CA ASP A 292 6.34 -6.60 4.95
C ASP A 292 5.09 -7.45 4.67
N LEU A 293 5.06 -8.19 3.55
CA LEU A 293 3.90 -8.96 3.12
C LEU A 293 4.10 -10.47 3.28
N GLU A 294 3.05 -11.14 3.72
CA GLU A 294 2.99 -12.61 3.73
C GLU A 294 2.82 -13.14 2.31
N PRO A 295 3.19 -14.40 2.01
CA PRO A 295 3.17 -14.94 0.64
C PRO A 295 1.81 -14.79 -0.07
N HIS A 296 0.70 -14.97 0.63
CA HIS A 296 -0.63 -14.82 0.06
C HIS A 296 -1.02 -13.35 -0.19
N GLU A 297 -0.55 -12.43 0.64
CA GLU A 297 -0.72 -10.98 0.46
C GLU A 297 0.11 -10.49 -0.73
N LEU A 298 1.37 -10.94 -0.81
CA LEU A 298 2.26 -10.67 -1.94
C LEU A 298 1.68 -11.22 -3.25
N SER A 299 1.11 -12.44 -3.24
CA SER A 299 0.41 -12.99 -4.40
C SER A 299 -0.78 -12.11 -4.83
N ALA A 300 -1.50 -11.51 -3.89
CA ALA A 300 -2.61 -10.61 -4.19
C ALA A 300 -2.15 -9.26 -4.76
N VAL A 301 -1.05 -8.71 -4.27
CA VAL A 301 -0.42 -7.51 -4.86
C VAL A 301 0.11 -7.80 -6.26
N LEU A 302 0.73 -8.96 -6.48
CA LEU A 302 1.14 -9.39 -7.82
C LEU A 302 -0.05 -9.56 -8.76
N ALA A 303 -1.17 -10.12 -8.30
CA ALA A 303 -2.39 -10.22 -9.09
C ALA A 303 -2.95 -8.84 -9.46
N HIS A 304 -2.83 -7.84 -8.58
CA HIS A 304 -3.19 -6.46 -8.88
C HIS A 304 -2.32 -5.87 -9.99
N GLU A 305 -1.00 -6.04 -9.92
CA GLU A 305 -0.09 -5.60 -10.99
C GLU A 305 -0.33 -6.36 -12.32
N LEU A 306 -0.65 -7.65 -12.25
CA LEU A 306 -1.02 -8.44 -13.44
C LEU A 306 -2.30 -7.92 -14.09
N GLU A 307 -3.28 -7.48 -13.30
CA GLU A 307 -4.51 -6.88 -13.82
C GLU A 307 -4.25 -5.56 -14.55
N HIS A 308 -3.23 -4.79 -14.14
CA HIS A 308 -2.75 -3.63 -14.90
C HIS A 308 -2.12 -4.01 -16.23
N LEU A 309 -1.25 -5.02 -16.24
CA LEU A 309 -0.61 -5.52 -17.45
C LEU A 309 -1.63 -6.06 -18.46
N LYS A 310 -2.59 -6.86 -17.97
CA LYS A 310 -3.65 -7.49 -18.76
C LYS A 310 -4.55 -6.49 -19.47
N HIS A 311 -4.80 -5.35 -18.84
CA HIS A 311 -5.64 -4.29 -19.41
C HIS A 311 -4.84 -3.21 -20.14
N GLY A 312 -3.51 -3.31 -20.15
CA GLY A 312 -2.65 -2.34 -20.84
C GLY A 312 -2.73 -0.94 -20.24
N ASP A 313 -2.95 -0.82 -18.93
CA ASP A 313 -3.20 0.47 -18.27
C ASP A 313 -2.05 1.46 -18.45
N ALA A 314 -0.82 0.95 -18.50
CA ALA A 314 0.39 1.70 -18.79
C ALA A 314 0.33 2.45 -20.13
N LEU A 315 -0.34 1.91 -21.15
CA LEU A 315 -0.55 2.56 -22.45
C LEU A 315 -1.87 3.35 -22.48
N PHE A 316 -2.93 2.80 -21.89
CA PHE A 316 -4.26 3.38 -21.88
C PHE A 316 -4.31 4.75 -21.21
N LEU A 317 -3.76 4.89 -20.00
CA LEU A 317 -3.83 6.13 -19.23
C LEU A 317 -3.11 7.30 -19.93
N PRO A 318 -1.88 7.14 -20.44
CA PRO A 318 -1.29 8.18 -21.23
C PRO A 318 -2.09 8.47 -22.50
N LEU A 319 -2.55 7.45 -23.23
CA LEU A 319 -3.32 7.68 -24.47
C LEU A 319 -4.58 8.51 -24.19
N ALA A 320 -5.26 8.28 -23.06
CA ALA A 320 -6.37 9.09 -22.59
C ALA A 320 -5.96 10.55 -22.32
N LEU A 321 -4.78 10.79 -21.73
CA LEU A 321 -4.22 12.13 -21.57
C LEU A 321 -3.95 12.80 -22.93
N LEU A 322 -3.33 12.08 -23.88
CA LEU A 322 -3.05 12.61 -25.22
C LEU A 322 -4.35 13.01 -25.93
N LEU A 323 -5.35 12.13 -25.94
CA LEU A 323 -6.67 12.40 -26.52
C LEU A 323 -7.36 13.58 -25.82
N GLY A 324 -7.21 13.69 -24.50
CA GLY A 324 -7.71 14.82 -23.72
C GLY A 324 -6.96 16.14 -23.98
N LEU A 325 -5.76 16.12 -24.53
CA LEU A 325 -5.01 17.32 -24.93
C LEU A 325 -5.23 17.71 -26.40
N MET A 326 -5.70 16.79 -27.25
CA MET A 326 -5.97 17.05 -28.68
C MET A 326 -6.81 18.30 -28.95
N PRO A 327 -7.90 18.61 -28.21
CA PRO A 327 -8.68 19.83 -28.45
C PRO A 327 -7.85 21.11 -28.35
N LEU A 328 -6.80 21.15 -27.52
CA LEU A 328 -5.92 22.32 -27.43
C LEU A 328 -5.19 22.63 -28.75
N ALA A 329 -4.98 21.64 -29.62
CA ALA A 329 -4.39 21.88 -30.93
C ALA A 329 -5.35 22.62 -31.87
N PHE A 330 -6.66 22.34 -31.79
CA PHE A 330 -7.66 22.86 -32.73
C PHE A 330 -8.33 24.16 -32.25
N ILE A 331 -8.61 24.27 -30.95
CA ILE A 331 -9.28 25.44 -30.34
C ILE A 331 -8.36 26.21 -29.41
N GLY A 332 -7.07 25.87 -29.34
CA GLY A 332 -6.09 26.51 -28.46
C GLY A 332 -5.99 28.02 -28.65
N SER A 333 -6.06 28.51 -29.89
CA SER A 333 -6.01 29.94 -30.19
C SER A 333 -7.20 30.72 -29.60
N LEU A 334 -8.36 30.08 -29.47
CA LEU A 334 -9.54 30.64 -28.80
C LEU A 334 -9.41 30.51 -27.27
N LEU A 335 -8.99 29.35 -26.78
CA LEU A 335 -8.83 29.08 -25.34
C LEU A 335 -7.76 29.97 -24.71
N VAL A 336 -6.63 30.21 -25.39
CA VAL A 336 -5.53 31.05 -24.89
C VAL A 336 -5.94 32.51 -24.77
N LYS A 337 -6.78 33.01 -25.70
CA LYS A 337 -7.36 34.36 -25.60
C LYS A 337 -8.31 34.51 -24.40
N HIS A 338 -8.88 33.40 -23.93
CA HIS A 338 -9.77 33.35 -22.78
C HIS A 338 -9.15 32.51 -21.67
N ALA A 339 -8.15 33.07 -20.97
CA ALA A 339 -7.39 32.38 -19.92
C ALA A 339 -8.27 31.63 -18.89
N LEU A 340 -9.43 32.19 -18.52
CA LEU A 340 -10.39 31.53 -17.63
C LEU A 340 -10.95 30.23 -18.24
N LEU A 341 -11.32 30.25 -19.52
CA LEU A 341 -11.86 29.08 -20.22
C LEU A 341 -10.80 27.99 -20.35
N LEU A 342 -9.54 28.36 -20.65
CA LEU A 342 -8.41 27.43 -20.63
C LEU A 342 -8.19 26.82 -19.24
N ALA A 343 -8.23 27.64 -18.18
CA ALA A 343 -8.07 27.15 -16.80
C ALA A 343 -9.19 26.17 -16.42
N VAL A 344 -10.44 26.48 -16.77
CA VAL A 344 -11.58 25.58 -16.55
C VAL A 344 -11.41 24.28 -17.33
N TYR A 345 -11.02 24.35 -18.60
CA TYR A 345 -10.75 23.17 -19.43
C TYR A 345 -9.70 22.25 -18.79
N LEU A 346 -8.55 22.82 -18.40
CA LEU A 346 -7.47 22.06 -17.77
C LEU A 346 -7.91 21.47 -16.42
N ALA A 347 -8.69 22.21 -15.62
CA ALA A 347 -9.22 21.70 -14.36
C ALA A 347 -10.18 20.51 -14.57
N VAL A 348 -11.05 20.57 -15.58
CA VAL A 348 -11.94 19.46 -15.95
C VAL A 348 -11.14 18.26 -16.43
N LEU A 349 -10.15 18.46 -17.31
CA LEU A 349 -9.29 17.40 -17.83
C LEU A 349 -8.51 16.70 -16.70
N VAL A 350 -7.88 17.47 -15.81
CA VAL A 350 -7.13 16.92 -14.65
C VAL A 350 -8.07 16.15 -13.72
N THR A 351 -9.27 16.66 -13.47
CA THR A 351 -10.27 15.99 -12.64
C THR A 351 -10.72 14.67 -13.26
N PHE A 352 -11.02 14.68 -14.56
CA PHE A 352 -11.41 13.49 -15.31
C PHE A 352 -10.30 12.43 -15.31
N LEU A 353 -9.07 12.81 -15.62
CA LEU A 353 -7.93 11.89 -15.60
C LEU A 353 -7.64 11.34 -14.21
N THR A 354 -7.78 12.17 -13.16
CA THR A 354 -7.63 11.71 -11.77
C THR A 354 -8.68 10.64 -11.45
N LEU A 355 -9.95 10.85 -11.83
CA LEU A 355 -11.00 9.85 -11.64
C LEU A 355 -10.76 8.58 -12.47
N LEU A 356 -10.25 8.73 -13.69
CA LEU A 356 -9.91 7.61 -14.56
C LEU A 356 -8.77 6.75 -13.99
N CYS A 357 -7.69 7.37 -13.50
CA CYS A 357 -6.60 6.66 -12.82
C CYS A 357 -7.13 5.90 -11.60
N ARG A 358 -7.97 6.55 -10.78
CA ARG A 358 -8.57 5.88 -9.62
C ARG A 358 -9.51 4.73 -10.00
N ALA A 359 -10.21 4.84 -11.12
CA ALA A 359 -11.06 3.78 -11.63
C ALA A 359 -10.22 2.58 -12.11
N VAL A 360 -9.09 2.84 -12.76
CA VAL A 360 -8.12 1.80 -13.15
C VAL A 360 -7.60 1.04 -11.93
N GLU A 361 -7.22 1.75 -10.87
CA GLU A 361 -6.78 1.15 -9.59
C GLU A 361 -7.86 0.30 -8.92
N VAL A 362 -9.09 0.82 -8.80
CA VAL A 362 -10.22 0.07 -8.23
C VAL A 362 -10.55 -1.16 -9.08
N ARG A 363 -10.46 -1.05 -10.42
CA ARG A 363 -10.66 -2.19 -11.32
C ARG A 363 -9.60 -3.27 -11.10
N ALA A 364 -8.33 -2.88 -10.97
CA ALA A 364 -7.23 -3.80 -10.69
C ALA A 364 -7.40 -4.48 -9.32
N ASP A 365 -7.82 -3.73 -8.29
CA ASP A 365 -8.16 -4.29 -6.97
C ASP A 365 -9.25 -5.37 -7.04
N LEU A 366 -10.36 -5.06 -7.72
CA LEU A 366 -11.48 -5.98 -7.85
C LEU A 366 -11.12 -7.20 -8.71
N GLY A 367 -10.32 -7.02 -9.75
CA GLY A 367 -9.77 -8.10 -10.56
C GLY A 367 -8.87 -9.05 -9.75
N ALA A 368 -7.93 -8.49 -8.99
CA ALA A 368 -7.04 -9.24 -8.12
C ALA A 368 -7.78 -9.97 -7.01
N ALA A 369 -8.77 -9.32 -6.39
CA ALA A 369 -9.61 -9.93 -5.36
C ALA A 369 -10.51 -11.04 -5.92
N ALA A 370 -10.93 -10.95 -7.18
CA ALA A 370 -11.64 -12.04 -7.85
C ALA A 370 -10.76 -13.27 -8.08
N GLU A 371 -9.44 -13.08 -8.23
CA GLU A 371 -8.48 -14.17 -8.45
C GLU A 371 -7.93 -14.78 -7.15
N LYS A 372 -7.47 -13.92 -6.22
CA LYS A 372 -6.77 -14.33 -4.98
C LYS A 372 -7.62 -14.22 -3.72
N GLY A 373 -8.85 -13.70 -3.85
CA GLY A 373 -9.74 -13.41 -2.73
C GLY A 373 -9.58 -12.00 -2.18
N VAL A 374 -10.65 -11.51 -1.54
CA VAL A 374 -10.72 -10.15 -0.97
C VAL A 374 -9.77 -9.98 0.22
N GLU A 375 -9.67 -10.99 1.08
CA GLU A 375 -8.99 -10.86 2.37
C GLU A 375 -7.47 -10.64 2.24
N PRO A 376 -6.72 -11.39 1.40
CA PRO A 376 -5.29 -11.16 1.20
C PRO A 376 -4.97 -9.74 0.72
N LEU A 377 -5.71 -9.23 -0.28
CA LEU A 377 -5.46 -7.89 -0.83
C LEU A 377 -5.83 -6.80 0.18
N LYS A 378 -6.96 -6.96 0.88
CA LYS A 378 -7.37 -6.01 1.92
C LYS A 378 -6.32 -5.91 3.03
N ARG A 379 -5.76 -7.04 3.48
CA ARG A 379 -4.69 -7.04 4.48
C ARG A 379 -3.45 -6.34 3.95
N ALA A 380 -3.02 -6.64 2.72
CA ALA A 380 -1.93 -5.94 2.07
C ALA A 380 -2.15 -4.42 2.06
N ILE A 381 -3.31 -3.93 1.58
CA ILE A 381 -3.64 -2.49 1.58
C ILE A 381 -3.58 -1.91 2.99
N VAL A 382 -4.10 -2.63 4.00
CA VAL A 382 -4.02 -2.17 5.40
C VAL A 382 -2.57 -2.10 5.89
N LYS A 383 -1.70 -3.07 5.54
CA LYS A 383 -0.27 -3.06 5.90
C LYS A 383 0.43 -1.86 5.25
N LEU A 384 0.25 -1.71 3.94
CA LEU A 384 0.97 -0.75 3.10
C LEU A 384 0.51 0.69 3.30
N GLU A 385 -0.80 0.91 3.46
CA GLU A 385 -1.40 2.25 3.53
C GLU A 385 -1.90 2.60 4.93
N TYR A 386 -1.37 1.93 5.96
CA TYR A 386 -1.73 2.13 7.35
C TYR A 386 -1.73 3.62 7.80
N PRO A 387 -0.69 4.42 7.48
CA PRO A 387 -0.66 5.82 7.89
C PRO A 387 -1.80 6.65 7.28
N GLU A 388 -2.24 6.33 6.07
CA GLU A 388 -3.37 7.00 5.42
C GLU A 388 -4.71 6.59 6.05
N LEU A 389 -4.88 5.31 6.38
CA LEU A 389 -6.05 4.80 7.09
C LEU A 389 -6.24 5.49 8.44
N LEU A 390 -5.16 5.73 9.18
CA LEU A 390 -5.22 6.48 10.44
C LEU A 390 -5.66 7.94 10.24
N ARG A 391 -5.22 8.59 9.17
CA ARG A 391 -5.62 9.97 8.85
C ARG A 391 -7.08 10.07 8.39
N SER A 392 -7.66 9.01 7.83
CA SER A 392 -9.00 8.98 7.23
C SER A 392 -10.12 8.48 8.18
N THR A 393 -9.94 8.63 9.49
CA THR A 393 -10.88 8.09 10.50
C THR A 393 -12.20 8.85 10.65
N SER A 394 -12.31 10.06 10.10
CA SER A 394 -13.55 10.87 10.13
C SER A 394 -14.15 11.06 8.73
N LEU A 395 -15.47 11.27 8.65
CA LEU A 395 -16.13 11.61 7.39
C LEU A 395 -15.49 12.82 6.69
N ARG A 396 -15.18 13.89 7.44
CA ARG A 396 -14.51 15.09 6.88
C ARG A 396 -13.16 14.74 6.28
N SER A 397 -12.33 13.97 6.99
CA SER A 397 -11.01 13.56 6.48
C SER A 397 -11.11 12.68 5.22
N ARG A 398 -12.15 11.84 5.11
CA ARG A 398 -12.40 11.02 3.91
C ARG A 398 -12.85 11.86 2.73
N ILE A 399 -13.74 12.82 2.94
CA ILE A 399 -14.15 13.74 1.88
C ILE A 399 -12.95 14.57 1.41
N VAL A 400 -12.13 15.07 2.34
CA VAL A 400 -10.90 15.79 2.00
C VAL A 400 -9.90 14.89 1.27
N SER A 401 -9.77 13.61 1.64
CA SER A 401 -8.87 12.69 0.93
C SER A 401 -9.31 12.45 -0.52
N LEU A 402 -10.62 12.45 -0.82
CA LEU A 402 -11.14 12.35 -2.18
C LEU A 402 -10.81 13.58 -3.03
N ALA A 403 -10.78 14.77 -2.41
CA ALA A 403 -10.49 16.03 -3.11
C ALA A 403 -8.99 16.24 -3.39
N LYS A 404 -8.10 15.47 -2.76
CA LYS A 404 -6.66 15.54 -3.07
C LYS A 404 -6.43 15.08 -4.51
N PRO A 405 -5.62 15.76 -5.33
CA PRO A 405 -5.27 15.34 -6.68
C PRO A 405 -4.25 14.19 -6.63
N SER A 406 -4.68 13.05 -6.10
CA SER A 406 -3.93 11.79 -6.07
C SER A 406 -4.48 10.86 -7.14
N LEU A 407 -3.58 10.32 -7.97
CA LEU A 407 -3.89 9.31 -8.99
C LEU A 407 -4.39 8.00 -8.36
N ARG A 408 -3.93 7.70 -7.14
CA ARG A 408 -4.39 6.54 -6.36
C ARG A 408 -5.65 6.89 -5.56
N PRO A 409 -6.65 6.00 -5.52
CA PRO A 409 -7.83 6.16 -4.67
C PRO A 409 -7.40 6.01 -3.20
N PRO A 410 -8.06 6.71 -2.26
CA PRO A 410 -7.73 6.55 -0.84
C PRO A 410 -7.89 5.11 -0.36
N ALA A 411 -7.00 4.65 0.52
CA ALA A 411 -6.99 3.28 1.08
C ALA A 411 -8.38 2.78 1.52
N TRP A 412 -9.12 3.64 2.24
CA TRP A 412 -10.45 3.29 2.75
C TRP A 412 -11.46 3.04 1.62
N LEU A 413 -11.34 3.74 0.49
CA LEU A 413 -12.24 3.56 -0.67
C LEU A 413 -11.96 2.22 -1.33
N ARG A 414 -10.68 1.84 -1.47
CA ARG A 414 -10.25 0.53 -1.98
C ARG A 414 -10.83 -0.59 -1.11
N ILE A 415 -10.66 -0.50 0.21
CA ILE A 415 -11.22 -1.48 1.17
C ILE A 415 -12.76 -1.57 1.05
N VAL A 416 -13.46 -0.44 0.97
CA VAL A 416 -14.93 -0.44 0.80
C VAL A 416 -15.34 -1.07 -0.53
N ALA A 417 -14.59 -0.79 -1.60
CA ALA A 417 -14.86 -1.38 -2.90
C ALA A 417 -14.74 -2.91 -2.82
N LEU A 418 -13.65 -3.41 -2.25
CA LEU A 418 -13.40 -4.83 -2.04
C LEU A 418 -14.48 -5.52 -1.18
N GLU A 419 -14.98 -4.85 -0.13
CA GLU A 419 -16.01 -5.42 0.75
C GLU A 419 -17.40 -5.47 0.12
N LYS A 420 -17.72 -4.54 -0.78
CA LYS A 420 -19.08 -4.39 -1.34
C LYS A 420 -19.24 -5.02 -2.71
N TYR A 421 -18.18 -5.02 -3.50
CA TYR A 421 -18.19 -5.49 -4.86
C TYR A 421 -17.32 -6.74 -4.92
N SER A 422 -17.96 -7.90 -4.99
CA SER A 422 -17.26 -9.18 -5.17
C SER A 422 -17.24 -9.53 -6.64
N GLY A 423 -16.05 -9.66 -7.24
CA GLY A 423 -15.86 -10.12 -8.60
C GLY A 423 -15.18 -9.11 -9.51
N ARG A 424 -14.95 -9.52 -10.77
CA ARG A 424 -14.34 -8.66 -11.79
C ARG A 424 -15.31 -7.54 -12.15
N SER A 425 -14.82 -6.31 -12.10
CA SER A 425 -15.58 -5.12 -12.49
C SER A 425 -15.11 -4.58 -13.84
N SER A 426 -16.03 -3.98 -14.59
CA SER A 426 -15.68 -3.13 -15.73
C SER A 426 -15.06 -1.79 -15.29
N LEU A 427 -14.37 -1.10 -16.20
CA LEU A 427 -13.84 0.24 -15.92
C LEU A 427 -14.95 1.25 -15.61
N ILE A 428 -16.13 1.10 -16.23
CA ILE A 428 -17.30 1.95 -15.99
C ILE A 428 -17.81 1.78 -14.56
N GLU A 429 -17.91 0.53 -14.07
CA GLU A 429 -18.30 0.26 -12.69
C GLU A 429 -17.28 0.84 -11.69
N ALA A 430 -15.99 0.68 -11.95
CA ALA A 430 -14.94 1.25 -11.11
C ALA A 430 -14.95 2.79 -11.11
N LEU A 431 -15.30 3.42 -12.24
CA LEU A 431 -15.52 4.87 -12.33
C LEU A 431 -16.75 5.30 -11.52
N LEU A 432 -17.85 4.55 -11.61
CA LEU A 432 -19.06 4.80 -10.81
C LEU A 432 -18.78 4.68 -9.31
N ILE A 433 -17.95 3.72 -8.87
CA ILE A 433 -17.52 3.60 -7.47
C ILE A 433 -16.80 4.89 -7.01
N ASN A 434 -15.90 5.43 -7.85
CA ASN A 434 -15.18 6.67 -7.55
C ASN A 434 -16.11 7.90 -7.51
N ILE A 435 -17.07 7.98 -8.43
CA ILE A 435 -18.09 9.05 -8.42
C ILE A 435 -18.98 8.95 -7.17
N LEU A 436 -19.32 7.73 -6.75
CA LEU A 436 -20.14 7.47 -5.56
C LEU A 436 -19.33 7.49 -4.24
N ALA A 437 -18.02 7.72 -4.30
CA ALA A 437 -17.15 7.70 -3.13
C ALA A 437 -17.62 8.61 -1.97
N PRO A 438 -18.19 9.81 -2.18
CA PRO A 438 -18.74 10.62 -1.08
C PRO A 438 -19.89 9.92 -0.33
N ARG A 439 -20.76 9.21 -1.06
CA ARG A 439 -21.85 8.42 -0.45
C ARG A 439 -21.29 7.20 0.29
N LEU A 440 -20.27 6.56 -0.29
CA LEU A 440 -19.58 5.42 0.34
C LEU A 440 -18.83 5.83 1.62
N ALA A 441 -18.24 7.04 1.66
CA ALA A 441 -17.55 7.58 2.83
C ALA A 441 -18.47 7.68 4.05
N ALA A 442 -19.74 8.07 3.84
CA ALA A 442 -20.76 8.11 4.87
C ALA A 442 -21.20 6.70 5.31
N ALA A 443 -21.34 5.77 4.37
CA ALA A 443 -21.74 4.40 4.66
C ALA A 443 -20.66 3.59 5.41
N PHE A 444 -19.38 3.92 5.22
CA PHE A 444 -18.26 3.21 5.84
C PHE A 444 -18.27 3.29 7.38
N GLU A 445 -18.93 4.30 7.98
CA GLU A 445 -19.11 4.34 9.45
C GLU A 445 -20.06 3.25 9.98
N HIS A 446 -20.96 2.69 9.16
CA HIS A 446 -22.11 1.91 9.62
C HIS A 446 -22.03 0.39 9.42
N THR A 447 -21.10 -0.14 8.64
CA THR A 447 -21.11 -1.56 8.20
C THR A 447 -20.60 -2.60 9.22
N GLY A 448 -20.25 -2.23 10.45
CA GLY A 448 -19.45 -3.10 11.35
C GLY A 448 -20.26 -3.94 12.34
N CYS A 449 -21.56 -3.69 12.44
CA CYS A 449 -22.40 -4.39 13.40
C CYS A 449 -23.01 -5.63 12.74
N SER A 450 -22.17 -6.65 12.50
CA SER A 450 -22.59 -8.00 12.11
C SER A 450 -23.83 -8.41 12.92
N LYS A 451 -24.86 -8.96 12.23
CA LYS A 451 -26.10 -9.43 12.86
C LYS A 451 -25.82 -10.39 14.02
N SER A 452 -24.75 -11.18 13.93
CA SER A 452 -24.30 -12.11 14.98
C SER A 452 -23.81 -11.37 16.23
N CYS A 453 -23.05 -10.28 16.05
CA CYS A 453 -22.55 -9.44 17.14
C CYS A 453 -23.65 -8.59 17.78
N LYS A 454 -24.66 -8.13 17.03
CA LYS A 454 -25.88 -7.51 17.61
C LYS A 454 -26.60 -8.49 18.55
N LYS A 455 -26.67 -9.77 18.19
CA LYS A 455 -27.31 -10.82 19.00
C LYS A 455 -26.49 -11.09 20.28
N LEU A 456 -25.16 -11.15 20.17
CA LEU A 456 -24.26 -11.35 21.31
C LEU A 456 -24.21 -10.14 22.26
N CYS A 457 -24.13 -8.92 21.71
CA CYS A 457 -24.14 -7.69 22.49
C CYS A 457 -25.50 -7.48 23.20
N ARG A 458 -26.62 -7.88 22.59
CA ARG A 458 -27.93 -7.91 23.27
C ARG A 458 -27.99 -8.92 24.41
N ARG A 459 -27.26 -10.04 24.34
CA ARG A 459 -27.16 -10.99 25.46
C ARG A 459 -26.32 -10.41 26.60
N LEU A 460 -25.19 -9.80 26.27
CA LEU A 460 -24.30 -9.14 27.25
C LEU A 460 -24.95 -7.95 27.95
N LEU A 461 -25.72 -7.13 27.23
CA LEU A 461 -26.41 -5.96 27.78
C LEU A 461 -27.72 -6.29 28.52
N ARG A 462 -28.27 -7.50 28.34
CA ARG A 462 -29.47 -7.98 29.07
C ARG A 462 -29.12 -8.69 30.39
N SER A 463 -27.85 -8.97 30.66
CA SER A 463 -27.46 -9.73 31.85
C SER A 463 -27.33 -8.89 33.14
N ASP A 464 -27.73 -7.62 33.15
CA ASP A 464 -27.86 -6.82 34.38
C ASP A 464 -29.33 -6.54 34.69
N ALA A 465 -30.00 -7.55 35.24
CA ALA A 465 -30.97 -7.42 36.32
C ALA A 465 -31.36 -8.83 36.79
N ARG A 466 -30.65 -9.32 37.82
CA ARG A 466 -30.86 -10.54 38.61
C ARG A 466 -30.18 -11.82 38.10
N THR A 467 -29.14 -12.20 38.85
CA THR A 467 -28.62 -13.57 39.07
C THR A 467 -28.31 -14.40 37.83
N CYS A 468 -27.04 -14.42 37.43
CA CYS A 468 -26.41 -15.61 36.85
C CYS A 468 -25.28 -16.05 37.77
N GLU A 469 -25.55 -17.05 38.60
CA GLU A 469 -24.51 -17.95 39.10
C GLU A 469 -23.95 -18.70 37.90
N CYS A 470 -22.73 -18.39 37.49
CA CYS A 470 -21.93 -19.31 36.69
C CYS A 470 -21.07 -20.09 37.66
N GLY A 471 -21.50 -21.32 37.95
CA GLY A 471 -20.72 -22.29 38.70
C GLY A 471 -19.38 -22.53 38.01
N MET A 472 -18.30 -22.28 38.74
CA MET A 472 -17.07 -23.02 38.57
C MET A 472 -17.26 -24.38 39.25
N ALA A 473 -17.38 -25.45 38.47
CA ALA A 473 -17.27 -26.79 38.97
C ALA A 473 -16.48 -27.64 37.96
N GLY A 474 -15.29 -28.07 38.41
CA GLY A 474 -14.65 -29.33 38.00
C GLY A 474 -13.97 -29.36 36.65
N ILE A 475 -12.66 -29.10 36.63
CA ILE A 475 -11.72 -29.82 35.76
C ILE A 475 -11.15 -30.95 36.63
N PRO A 476 -11.42 -32.24 36.36
CA PRO A 476 -10.53 -33.30 36.80
C PRO A 476 -9.35 -33.42 35.82
N GLU A 477 -8.21 -33.83 36.35
CA GLU A 477 -6.87 -33.93 35.74
C GLU A 477 -6.82 -34.51 34.32
#